data_AF-X1LQD5-F1
#
_entry.id   AF-X1LQD5-F1
#
_cell.length_a   1.000
_cell.length_b   1.000
_cell.length_c   1.000
_cell.angle_alpha   90.00
_cell.angle_beta   90.00
_cell.angle_gamma   90.00
#
_symmetry.space_group_name_H-M   'P 1'
#
loop_
_entity.id
_entity.type
_entity.pdbx_description
1 polymer ?
#
loop_
_entity_poly.entity_id
_entity_poly.type
_entity_poly.pdbx_seq_one_letter_code
_entity_poly.pdbx_strand_id
1 'polypeptide(L)'
;VSNEFMPVSGAEIRYPDGKEATVQSAYINKANILFIREVEDGQTQGLGGQVGHKPYPYVPKPFTKAVKLYMPLYTLTGKMHCTERRRAADVLNSEQRFIALTNVEICPSVGKSESGVSFVAVNKGQILSLAELEPRRWE
;
A
#
# COMPACT_ATOMS: atom_id res chain seq x y z
N VAL A 1 23.92 5.38 -6.39
CA VAL A 1 23.54 6.42 -5.40
C VAL A 1 22.01 6.48 -5.37
N SER A 2 21.38 6.07 -4.28
CA SER A 2 19.91 6.08 -4.19
C SER A 2 19.46 7.51 -3.87
N ASN A 3 18.69 8.14 -4.76
CA ASN A 3 18.10 9.45 -4.48
C ASN A 3 17.13 9.33 -3.29
N GLU A 4 17.50 9.93 -2.15
CA GLU A 4 16.74 9.87 -0.90
C GLU A 4 15.39 10.60 -1.00
N PHE A 5 15.34 11.66 -1.79
CA PHE A 5 14.15 12.47 -2.00
C PHE A 5 13.45 12.13 -3.32
N MET A 6 12.12 12.23 -3.30
CA MET A 6 11.24 12.11 -4.47
C MET A 6 10.72 13.50 -4.84
N PRO A 7 11.04 14.02 -6.04
CA PRO A 7 10.47 15.27 -6.51
C PRO A 7 8.99 15.09 -6.88
N VAL A 8 8.16 16.05 -6.49
CA VAL A 8 6.74 16.15 -6.83
C VAL A 8 6.47 17.55 -7.34
N SER A 9 5.77 17.66 -8.47
CA SER A 9 5.41 18.93 -9.10
C SER A 9 3.92 19.16 -9.00
N GLY A 10 3.50 20.43 -8.82
CA GLY A 10 2.08 20.80 -8.72
C GLY A 10 1.36 20.09 -7.57
N ALA A 11 1.96 20.07 -6.38
CA ALA A 11 1.44 19.33 -5.25
C ALA A 11 0.39 20.14 -4.47
N GLU A 12 -0.70 19.47 -4.10
CA GLU A 12 -1.65 19.94 -3.09
C GLU A 12 -1.31 19.29 -1.74
N ILE A 13 -1.09 20.13 -0.72
CA ILE A 13 -0.71 19.71 0.62
C ILE A 13 -1.88 19.99 1.55
N ARG A 14 -2.34 18.96 2.27
CA ARG A 14 -3.28 19.09 3.38
C ARG A 14 -2.53 18.94 4.70
N TYR A 15 -2.58 19.98 5.52
CA TYR A 15 -1.94 19.99 6.83
C TYR A 15 -2.85 19.40 7.92
N PRO A 16 -2.28 18.92 9.03
CA PRO A 16 -3.07 18.44 10.17
C PRO A 16 -4.00 19.47 10.79
N ASP A 17 -3.71 20.77 10.65
CA ASP A 17 -4.57 21.86 11.10
C ASP A 17 -5.74 22.16 10.14
N GLY A 18 -5.89 21.35 9.09
CA GLY A 18 -6.93 21.49 8.08
C GLY A 18 -6.62 22.53 7.00
N LYS A 19 -5.47 23.21 7.07
CA LYS A 19 -5.07 24.14 5.99
C LYS A 19 -4.66 23.37 4.76
N GLU A 20 -4.88 24.01 3.61
CA GLU A 20 -4.45 23.51 2.31
C GLU A 20 -3.46 24.49 1.69
N ALA A 21 -2.46 23.97 0.98
CA ALA A 21 -1.53 24.77 0.20
C ALA A 21 -1.22 24.09 -1.13
N THR A 22 -1.09 24.88 -2.18
CA THR A 22 -0.61 24.41 -3.49
C THR A 22 0.81 24.90 -3.69
N VAL A 23 1.71 24.00 -4.07
CA VAL A 23 3.12 24.31 -4.32
C VAL A 23 3.56 23.83 -5.70
N GLN A 24 4.40 24.61 -6.36
CA GLN A 24 4.91 24.26 -7.68
C GLN A 24 5.86 23.06 -7.64
N SER A 25 6.68 22.96 -6.59
CA SER A 25 7.62 21.85 -6.39
C SER A 25 7.74 21.49 -4.91
N ALA A 26 7.86 20.20 -4.63
CA ALA A 26 8.12 19.63 -3.32
C ALA A 26 9.10 18.46 -3.44
N TYR A 27 9.90 18.25 -2.39
CA TYR A 27 10.85 17.14 -2.31
C TYR A 27 10.52 16.30 -1.08
N ILE A 28 10.02 15.08 -1.31
CA ILE A 28 9.54 14.20 -0.24
C ILE A 28 10.66 13.23 0.13
N ASN A 29 11.11 13.22 1.39
CA ASN A 29 12.03 12.19 1.87
C ASN A 29 11.31 10.83 1.85
N LYS A 30 11.83 9.88 1.06
CA LYS A 30 11.23 8.55 0.91
C LYS A 30 11.21 7.76 2.22
N ALA A 31 12.07 8.07 3.18
CA ALA A 31 12.06 7.45 4.50
C ALA A 31 10.85 7.87 5.35
N ASN A 32 10.32 9.08 5.11
CA ASN A 32 9.23 9.68 5.90
C ASN A 32 7.83 9.41 5.31
N ILE A 33 7.75 8.77 4.15
CA ILE A 33 6.49 8.37 3.56
C ILE A 33 5.90 7.24 4.41
N LEU A 34 4.66 7.37 4.89
CA LEU A 34 3.95 6.27 5.55
C LEU A 34 3.44 5.27 4.53
N PHE A 35 2.65 5.75 3.58
CA PHE A 35 2.15 4.98 2.46
C PHE A 35 1.81 5.88 1.27
N ILE A 36 1.70 5.28 0.10
CA ILE A 36 1.27 5.93 -1.15
C ILE A 36 0.06 5.16 -1.66
N ARG A 37 -0.98 5.88 -2.05
CA ARG A 37 -2.13 5.30 -2.76
C ARG A 37 -2.29 5.95 -4.12
N GLU A 38 -2.90 5.21 -5.02
CA GLU A 38 -3.45 5.77 -6.25
C GLU A 38 -4.83 6.37 -5.94
N VAL A 39 -5.15 7.52 -6.54
CA VAL A 39 -6.46 8.20 -6.39
C VAL A 39 -7.33 7.96 -7.63
N GLU A 40 -6.76 7.46 -8.72
CA GLU A 40 -7.50 7.14 -9.95
C GLU A 40 -8.19 5.77 -9.86
N ASP A 41 -9.48 5.76 -10.18
CA ASP A 41 -10.28 4.56 -10.37
C ASP A 41 -9.88 3.84 -11.67
N GLY A 42 -8.93 2.91 -11.58
CA GLY A 42 -8.95 1.72 -12.43
C GLY A 42 -8.17 1.73 -13.75
N GLN A 43 -7.16 2.59 -13.95
CA GLN A 43 -6.33 2.53 -15.17
C GLN A 43 -5.03 1.73 -15.07
N THR A 44 -4.69 1.16 -13.92
CA THR A 44 -3.56 0.21 -13.80
C THR A 44 -4.00 -1.26 -13.88
N GLN A 45 -4.97 -1.58 -14.75
CA GLN A 45 -5.05 -2.93 -15.29
C GLN A 45 -3.82 -3.11 -16.19
N GLY A 46 -2.77 -3.74 -15.63
CA GLY A 46 -1.41 -3.69 -16.17
C GLY A 46 -1.31 -3.82 -17.70
N LEU A 47 -0.41 -3.04 -18.28
CA LEU A 47 0.08 -3.06 -19.67
C LEU A 47 0.72 -4.42 -20.12
N GLY A 48 0.26 -5.55 -19.56
CA GLY A 48 0.78 -6.90 -19.83
C GLY A 48 -0.23 -7.85 -20.49
N GLY A 49 -1.47 -7.42 -20.71
CA GLY A 49 -2.51 -8.23 -21.36
C GLY A 49 -2.50 -8.10 -22.88
N GLN A 50 -1.47 -8.61 -23.57
CA GLN A 50 -1.66 -8.87 -25.00
C GLN A 50 -2.77 -9.91 -25.16
N VAL A 51 -3.83 -9.54 -25.89
CA VAL A 51 -4.90 -10.45 -26.30
C VAL A 51 -4.31 -11.45 -27.29
N GLY A 52 -3.87 -12.58 -26.76
CA GLY A 52 -3.36 -13.71 -27.50
C GLY A 52 -3.49 -14.95 -26.63
N HIS A 53 -3.89 -16.08 -27.23
CA HIS A 53 -3.98 -17.37 -26.54
C HIS A 53 -2.57 -17.79 -26.07
N LYS A 54 -2.16 -17.35 -24.88
CA LYS A 54 -1.01 -17.94 -24.20
C LYS A 54 -1.40 -19.34 -23.73
N PRO A 55 -0.71 -20.41 -24.18
CA PRO A 55 -0.91 -21.74 -23.60
C PRO A 55 -0.57 -21.66 -22.11
N TYR A 56 -1.44 -22.28 -21.33
CA TYR A 56 -1.45 -22.26 -19.88
C TYR A 56 -0.28 -23.05 -19.27
N PRO A 57 0.58 -22.42 -18.46
CA PRO A 57 0.98 -23.02 -17.21
C PRO A 57 0.15 -22.38 -16.09
N TYR A 58 -0.40 -23.21 -15.21
CA TYR A 58 -1.02 -22.76 -13.97
C TYR A 58 -0.01 -21.90 -13.20
N VAL A 59 -0.27 -20.60 -13.09
CA VAL A 59 0.42 -19.75 -12.13
C VAL A 59 -0.46 -19.77 -10.88
N PRO A 60 0.02 -20.36 -9.76
CA PRO A 60 -0.70 -20.31 -8.50
C PRO A 60 -1.08 -18.87 -8.18
N LYS A 61 -2.36 -18.63 -7.83
CA LYS A 61 -2.79 -17.31 -7.38
C LYS A 61 -1.95 -16.95 -6.15
N PRO A 62 -1.33 -15.76 -6.10
CA PRO A 62 -0.52 -15.37 -4.96
C PRO A 62 -1.36 -15.46 -3.69
N PHE A 63 -0.82 -16.14 -2.67
CA PHE A 63 -1.50 -16.29 -1.39
C PHE A 63 -1.64 -14.91 -0.77
N THR A 64 -2.87 -14.48 -0.51
CA THR A 64 -3.12 -13.22 0.17
C THR A 64 -3.50 -13.48 1.61
N LYS A 65 -2.90 -12.72 2.52
CA LYS A 65 -3.26 -12.73 3.94
C LYS A 65 -3.93 -11.42 4.29
N ALA A 66 -5.06 -11.51 4.99
CA ALA A 66 -5.65 -10.33 5.60
C ALA A 66 -4.74 -9.86 6.74
N VAL A 67 -4.37 -8.59 6.72
CA VAL A 67 -3.47 -7.99 7.71
C VAL A 67 -4.04 -6.67 8.19
N LYS A 68 -3.70 -6.33 9.43
CA LYS A 68 -3.92 -5.01 10.03
C LYS A 68 -2.56 -4.43 10.41
N LEU A 69 -2.21 -3.29 9.80
CA LEU A 69 -0.98 -2.55 10.06
C LEU A 69 -1.28 -1.36 10.96
N TYR A 70 -0.42 -1.18 11.96
CA TYR A 70 -0.42 -0.01 12.82
C TYR A 70 0.76 0.88 12.44
N MET A 71 0.47 2.14 12.11
CA MET A 71 1.44 3.16 11.70
C MET A 71 1.21 4.43 12.53
N PRO A 72 2.17 5.37 12.56
CA PRO A 72 1.94 6.68 13.18
C PRO A 72 0.70 7.34 12.59
N LEU A 73 -0.30 7.63 13.43
CA LEU A 73 -1.57 8.30 13.08
C LEU A 73 -2.50 7.54 12.10
N TYR A 74 -2.17 6.30 11.70
CA TYR A 74 -2.95 5.52 10.75
C TYR A 74 -3.02 4.05 11.14
N THR A 75 -4.17 3.44 10.88
CA THR A 75 -4.34 1.99 10.87
C THR A 75 -4.79 1.57 9.47
N LEU A 76 -4.09 0.62 8.86
CA LEU A 76 -4.44 0.10 7.54
C LEU A 76 -4.90 -1.35 7.67
N THR A 77 -6.08 -1.67 7.13
CA THR A 77 -6.54 -3.06 7.01
C THR A 77 -6.56 -3.44 5.55
N GLY A 78 -5.99 -4.57 5.15
CA GLY A 78 -5.97 -4.95 3.75
C GLY A 78 -5.44 -6.35 3.52
N LYS A 79 -5.17 -6.69 2.26
CA LYS A 79 -4.62 -7.97 1.85
C LYS A 79 -3.17 -7.79 1.43
N MET A 80 -2.27 -8.53 2.08
CA MET A 80 -0.87 -8.58 1.72
C MET A 80 -0.57 -9.79 0.86
N HIS A 81 0.11 -9.59 -0.26
CA HIS A 81 0.56 -10.67 -1.13
C HIS A 81 1.78 -11.36 -0.53
N CYS A 82 1.62 -12.62 -0.18
CA CYS A 82 2.69 -13.51 0.26
C CYS A 82 2.97 -14.51 -0.87
N THR A 83 4.25 -14.69 -1.22
CA THR A 83 4.62 -15.80 -2.10
C THR A 83 4.39 -17.13 -1.37
N GLU A 84 4.13 -18.20 -2.12
CA GLU A 84 3.79 -19.51 -1.57
C GLU A 84 4.81 -19.94 -0.49
N ARG A 85 4.30 -20.35 0.69
CA ARG A 85 5.02 -20.66 1.94
C ARG A 85 5.57 -19.49 2.76
N ARG A 86 5.52 -18.25 2.29
CA ARG A 86 5.95 -17.07 3.07
C ARG A 86 4.84 -16.58 3.99
N ARG A 87 5.20 -16.26 5.23
CA ARG A 87 4.33 -15.60 6.23
C ARG A 87 4.38 -14.09 6.06
N ALA A 88 3.51 -13.37 6.75
CA ALA A 88 3.59 -11.92 6.76
C ALA A 88 4.96 -11.41 7.24
N ALA A 89 5.55 -12.11 8.21
CA ALA A 89 6.88 -11.84 8.72
C ALA A 89 7.97 -11.90 7.63
N ASP A 90 7.87 -12.80 6.66
CA ASP A 90 8.88 -12.91 5.59
C ASP A 90 8.79 -11.75 4.59
N VAL A 91 7.58 -11.23 4.35
CA VAL A 91 7.37 -10.04 3.54
C VAL A 91 7.94 -8.81 4.24
N LEU A 92 7.72 -8.70 5.56
CA LEU A 92 8.33 -7.67 6.40
C LEU A 92 9.86 -7.80 6.38
N ASN A 93 10.44 -8.99 6.50
CA ASN A 93 11.89 -9.15 6.50
C ASN A 93 12.55 -9.09 5.11
N SER A 94 11.82 -8.77 4.05
CA SER A 94 12.39 -8.64 2.69
C SER A 94 13.25 -7.38 2.53
N GLU A 95 14.07 -7.31 1.48
CA GLU A 95 14.85 -6.09 1.15
C GLU A 95 13.99 -4.93 0.63
N GLN A 96 12.69 -5.15 0.40
CA GLN A 96 11.79 -4.14 -0.14
C GLN A 96 11.43 -3.11 0.95
N ARG A 97 11.57 -1.82 0.60
CA ARG A 97 11.15 -0.70 1.45
C ARG A 97 9.63 -0.57 1.49
N PHE A 98 8.98 -0.70 0.34
CA PHE A 98 7.53 -0.59 0.21
C PHE A 98 6.92 -1.97 0.01
N ILE A 99 5.85 -2.25 0.76
CA ILE A 99 5.06 -3.47 0.67
C ILE A 99 3.72 -3.12 0.05
N ALA A 100 3.29 -3.90 -0.93
CA ALA A 100 1.98 -3.72 -1.54
C ALA A 100 0.86 -4.33 -0.69
N LEU A 101 -0.19 -3.54 -0.46
CA LEU A 101 -1.47 -3.98 0.05
C LEU A 101 -2.58 -3.76 -1.00
N THR A 102 -3.54 -4.67 -1.02
CA THR A 102 -4.75 -4.57 -1.85
C THR A 102 -6.01 -4.59 -1.00
N ASN A 103 -7.14 -4.09 -1.55
CA ASN A 103 -8.43 -3.99 -0.86
C ASN A 103 -8.29 -3.32 0.52
N VAL A 104 -7.72 -2.13 0.54
CA VAL A 104 -7.29 -1.44 1.74
C VAL A 104 -8.39 -0.55 2.29
N GLU A 105 -8.56 -0.62 3.60
CA GLU A 105 -9.26 0.35 4.43
C GLU A 105 -8.22 1.18 5.19
N ILE A 106 -8.28 2.50 5.01
CA ILE A 106 -7.40 3.48 5.63
C ILE A 106 -8.17 4.15 6.77
N CYS A 107 -7.75 3.90 8.00
CA CYS A 107 -8.36 4.48 9.21
C CYS A 107 -7.37 5.47 9.84
N PRO A 108 -7.51 6.78 9.61
CA PRO A 108 -6.72 7.78 10.33
C PRO A 108 -7.12 7.84 11.81
N SER A 109 -6.20 8.27 12.68
CA SER A 109 -6.51 8.46 14.12
C SER A 109 -7.52 9.59 14.37
N VAL A 110 -7.61 10.55 13.44
CA VAL A 110 -8.57 11.66 13.46
C VAL A 110 -9.15 11.80 12.06
N GLY A 111 -10.47 11.79 11.93
CA GLY A 111 -11.16 11.95 10.65
C GLY A 111 -12.01 10.73 10.27
N LYS A 112 -12.38 10.67 8.99
CA LYS A 112 -13.19 9.57 8.44
C LYS A 112 -12.28 8.50 7.85
N SER A 113 -12.65 7.24 8.07
CA SER A 113 -12.02 6.12 7.38
C SER A 113 -12.38 6.12 5.90
N GLU A 114 -11.43 5.69 5.08
CA GLU A 114 -11.61 5.51 3.65
C GLU A 114 -11.52 4.02 3.32
N SER A 115 -12.59 3.45 2.79
CA SER A 115 -12.66 2.04 2.40
C SER A 115 -12.62 1.88 0.88
N GLY A 116 -12.18 0.72 0.40
CA GLY A 116 -12.25 0.37 -1.02
C GLY A 116 -11.05 0.82 -1.85
N VAL A 117 -9.93 1.16 -1.20
CA VAL A 117 -8.70 1.54 -1.91
C VAL A 117 -8.09 0.28 -2.53
N SER A 118 -8.01 0.25 -3.86
CA SER A 118 -7.57 -0.94 -4.61
C SER A 118 -6.12 -1.33 -4.31
N PHE A 119 -5.23 -0.34 -4.22
CA PHE A 119 -3.79 -0.55 -4.05
C PHE A 119 -3.16 0.52 -3.15
N VAL A 120 -2.34 0.08 -2.20
CA VAL A 120 -1.54 0.95 -1.34
C VAL A 120 -0.13 0.39 -1.21
N ALA A 121 0.89 1.22 -1.48
CA ALA A 121 2.28 0.91 -1.20
C ALA A 121 2.66 1.44 0.19
N VAL A 122 2.90 0.55 1.15
CA VAL A 122 3.17 0.89 2.55
C VAL A 122 4.67 0.86 2.81
N ASN A 123 5.23 1.92 3.38
CA ASN A 123 6.63 1.94 3.80
C ASN A 123 6.81 1.08 5.06
N LYS A 124 7.51 -0.03 4.91
CA LYS A 124 7.79 -0.94 6.01
C LYS A 124 8.52 -0.27 7.17
N GLY A 125 9.43 0.66 6.88
CA GLY A 125 10.21 1.34 7.91
C GLY A 125 9.36 2.18 8.87
N GLN A 126 8.09 2.40 8.54
CA GLN A 126 7.12 3.18 9.32
C GLN A 126 6.03 2.31 9.96
N ILE A 127 6.11 0.98 9.84
CA ILE A 127 5.16 0.05 10.48
C ILE A 127 5.58 -0.14 11.95
N LEU A 128 4.67 0.14 12.88
CA LEU A 128 4.87 -0.09 14.32
C LEU A 128 4.62 -1.55 14.68
N SER A 129 3.54 -2.14 14.15
CA SER A 129 3.21 -3.54 14.32
C SER A 129 2.26 -4.03 13.22
N LEU A 130 2.21 -5.35 13.04
CA LEU A 130 1.34 -6.04 12.09
C LEU A 130 0.61 -7.17 12.81
N ALA A 131 -0.70 -7.28 12.60
CA ALA A 131 -1.50 -8.42 13.00
C ALA A 131 -2.03 -9.16 11.75
N GLU A 132 -1.85 -10.47 11.70
CA GLU A 132 -2.55 -11.32 10.72
C GLU A 132 -4.00 -11.51 11.18
N LEU A 133 -4.96 -11.32 10.28
CA LEU A 133 -6.38 -11.50 10.56
C LEU A 133 -6.81 -12.88 10.07
N GLU A 134 -7.43 -13.67 10.94
CA GLU A 134 -8.04 -14.93 10.54
C GLU A 134 -9.17 -14.69 9.54
N PRO A 135 -9.28 -15.50 8.48
CA PRO A 135 -10.45 -15.45 7.62
C PRO A 135 -11.67 -15.75 8.48
N ARG A 136 -12.68 -14.86 8.44
CA ARG A 136 -13.97 -15.13 9.09
C ARG A 136 -14.49 -16.47 8.56
N ARG A 137 -14.47 -17.51 9.40
CA ARG A 137 -15.21 -18.75 9.13
C ARG A 137 -16.69 -18.36 9.13
N TRP A 138 -17.32 -18.46 7.97
CA TRP A 138 -18.77 -18.42 7.88
C TRP A 138 -19.29 -19.74 8.45
N GLU A 139 -20.09 -19.67 9.52
CA GLU A 139 -20.99 -20.75 9.96
C GLU A 139 -22.25 -20.77 9.09
#